data_AF-A0A7L2ERH2-F1
#
_entry.id   AF-A0A7L2ERH2-F1
#
_cell.length_a   1.000
_cell.length_b   1.000
_cell.length_c   1.000
_cell.angle_alpha   90.00
_cell.angle_beta   90.00
_cell.angle_gamma   90.00
#
_symmetry.space_group_name_H-M   'P 1'
#
loop_
_entity.id
_entity.type
_entity.pdbx_description
1 polymer ?
#
loop_
_entity_poly.entity_id
_entity_poly.type
_entity_poly.pdbx_seq_one_letter_code
_entity_poly.pdbx_strand_id
1 'polypeptide(L)'
;QVSQNLPGKEGSSEVPLLRVGWSVDFSHSQLGEDEFSYGFDGRGLKVENGKFEEFGESFGENDVIGCFADFEGEELVELSFSKNGQELGTAFRIPKESLQDRALLPHVLCKGCAVELNFGQRPEPPAPVPEGFVFIHEIPAPERVRTPTGPKTTEECEVLLMVGLPGSGKTQWAQKHSQENRDKRYNILGTERVLHQLRTRGPEPEELDAKSRELLTQQAAQCLSKLVQIAPRARRNFILDQCNVYNSGQRRKLSAFKGFSRKVVVIVPPEPEWEQRLEQRRQAEGDDVPESVMLEMK
;
A
#
# COMPACT_ATOMS: atom_id res chain seq x y z
N GLN A 1 8.42 -10.26 15.92
CA GLN A 1 8.01 -11.64 16.21
C GLN A 1 6.64 -11.88 15.60
N VAL A 2 6.45 -12.99 14.90
CA VAL A 2 5.11 -13.39 14.44
C VAL A 2 4.40 -14.04 15.62
N SER A 3 3.41 -13.36 16.17
CA SER A 3 2.77 -13.81 17.42
C SER A 3 1.70 -14.86 17.16
N GLN A 4 0.96 -14.74 16.06
CA GLN A 4 -0.13 -15.67 15.72
C GLN A 4 -0.59 -15.50 14.27
N ASN A 5 -0.95 -16.60 13.60
CA ASN A 5 -1.79 -16.55 12.40
C ASN A 5 -3.28 -16.42 12.79
N LEU A 6 -4.00 -15.48 12.18
CA LEU A 6 -5.42 -15.28 12.48
C LEU A 6 -6.25 -16.42 11.86
N PRO A 7 -7.29 -16.91 12.55
CA PRO A 7 -8.13 -17.98 12.02
C PRO A 7 -8.81 -17.52 10.73
N GLY A 8 -8.60 -18.28 9.66
CA GLY A 8 -9.33 -18.10 8.41
C GLY A 8 -10.81 -18.45 8.58
N LYS A 9 -11.68 -17.85 7.76
CA LYS A 9 -13.06 -18.36 7.63
C LYS A 9 -13.03 -19.78 7.07
N GLU A 10 -13.94 -20.65 7.52
CA GLU A 10 -14.12 -21.99 6.94
C GLU A 10 -14.23 -21.90 5.41
N GLY A 11 -13.37 -22.65 4.71
CA GLY A 11 -13.28 -22.64 3.24
C GLY A 11 -12.42 -21.51 2.64
N SER A 12 -11.77 -20.66 3.44
CA SER A 12 -10.84 -19.64 2.96
C SER A 12 -9.49 -20.25 2.59
N SER A 13 -9.00 -19.95 1.40
CA SER A 13 -7.63 -20.25 0.94
C SER A 13 -6.63 -19.12 1.23
N GLU A 14 -7.03 -18.10 2.00
CA GLU A 14 -6.17 -16.96 2.34
C GLU A 14 -4.95 -17.40 3.15
N VAL A 15 -3.78 -17.30 2.53
CA VAL A 15 -2.49 -17.51 3.20
C VAL A 15 -2.09 -16.21 3.90
N PRO A 16 -1.71 -16.24 5.19
CA PRO A 16 -1.15 -15.07 5.85
C PRO A 16 0.03 -14.51 5.06
N LEU A 17 0.06 -13.19 4.87
CA LEU A 17 1.18 -12.48 4.26
C LEU A 17 1.88 -11.71 5.35
N LEU A 18 3.19 -11.93 5.49
CA LEU A 18 4.06 -11.07 6.27
C LEU A 18 5.27 -10.68 5.43
N ARG A 19 5.56 -9.39 5.37
CA ARG A 19 6.79 -8.84 4.80
C ARG A 19 7.31 -7.76 5.73
N VAL A 20 8.62 -7.80 6.00
CA VAL A 20 9.30 -6.86 6.89
C VAL A 20 10.51 -6.26 6.19
N GLY A 21 10.87 -5.04 6.54
CA GLY A 21 12.06 -4.40 5.97
C GLY A 21 11.99 -2.88 6.05
N TRP A 22 12.42 -2.22 4.99
CA TRP A 22 12.67 -0.80 4.98
C TRP A 22 12.03 -0.13 3.78
N SER A 23 11.58 1.11 3.95
CA SER A 23 11.06 1.92 2.85
C SER A 23 11.26 3.40 3.11
N VAL A 24 10.94 4.25 2.15
CA VAL A 24 10.97 5.71 2.32
C VAL A 24 9.56 6.26 2.55
N ASP A 25 9.48 7.48 3.05
CA ASP A 25 8.25 8.17 3.46
C ASP A 25 7.12 8.26 2.40
N PHE A 26 7.45 8.12 1.11
CA PHE A 26 6.47 8.16 0.01
C PHE A 26 6.17 6.79 -0.61
N SER A 27 6.70 5.70 -0.05
CA SER A 27 6.34 4.35 -0.48
C SER A 27 4.87 4.04 -0.13
N HIS A 28 4.22 3.26 -0.98
CA HIS A 28 2.88 2.74 -0.78
C HIS A 28 2.88 1.57 0.21
N SER A 29 1.68 1.11 0.58
CA SER A 29 1.47 0.07 1.58
C SER A 29 2.00 -1.32 1.20
N GLN A 30 2.33 -1.53 -0.06
CA GLN A 30 2.82 -2.83 -0.56
C GLN A 30 4.36 -2.83 -0.53
N LEU A 31 4.91 -3.08 0.66
CA LEU A 31 6.37 -3.11 0.90
C LEU A 31 7.12 -3.90 -0.18
N GLY A 32 8.17 -3.35 -0.78
CA GLY A 32 8.97 -4.00 -1.81
C GLY A 32 8.49 -3.78 -3.24
N GLU A 33 7.27 -3.25 -3.44
CA GLU A 33 6.70 -3.06 -4.78
C GLU A 33 7.01 -1.67 -5.38
N ASP A 34 7.40 -0.70 -4.53
CA ASP A 34 7.82 0.63 -4.96
C ASP A 34 9.34 0.78 -5.03
N GLU A 35 9.77 1.82 -5.73
CA GLU A 35 11.14 2.33 -5.65
C GLU A 35 11.50 2.71 -4.22
N PHE A 36 12.73 2.36 -3.81
CA PHE A 36 13.24 2.52 -2.45
C PHE A 36 12.39 1.83 -1.38
N SER A 37 11.76 0.71 -1.74
CA SER A 37 11.07 -0.18 -0.82
C SER A 37 11.70 -1.57 -0.90
N TYR A 38 12.12 -2.09 0.25
CA TYR A 38 12.94 -3.28 0.38
C TYR A 38 12.31 -4.21 1.40
N GLY A 39 11.79 -5.35 0.95
CA GLY A 39 11.05 -6.28 1.80
C GLY A 39 11.66 -7.68 1.83
N PHE A 40 11.65 -8.30 3.00
CA PHE A 40 11.84 -9.74 3.19
C PHE A 40 10.49 -10.38 3.48
N ASP A 41 10.06 -11.26 2.59
CA ASP A 41 8.75 -11.91 2.55
C ASP A 41 8.79 -13.26 3.28
N GLY A 42 7.72 -13.60 4.00
CA GLY A 42 7.59 -14.84 4.78
C GLY A 42 7.86 -16.13 4.00
N ARG A 43 7.81 -16.07 2.66
CA ARG A 43 8.17 -17.18 1.77
C ARG A 43 9.68 -17.39 1.60
N GLY A 44 10.54 -16.59 2.23
CA GLY A 44 12.00 -16.67 2.05
C GLY A 44 12.51 -15.85 0.87
N LEU A 45 11.71 -14.87 0.41
CA LEU A 45 12.01 -14.08 -0.79
C LEU A 45 12.38 -12.65 -0.39
N LYS A 46 13.37 -12.07 -1.06
CA LYS A 46 13.60 -10.62 -1.02
C LYS A 46 12.80 -9.94 -2.14
N VAL A 47 12.31 -8.74 -1.88
CA VAL A 47 11.40 -7.99 -2.74
C VAL A 47 11.85 -6.55 -2.89
N GLU A 48 12.11 -6.13 -4.12
CA GLU A 48 12.45 -4.75 -4.49
C GLU A 48 11.90 -4.43 -5.89
N ASN A 49 11.30 -3.24 -6.06
CA ASN A 49 10.70 -2.82 -7.34
C ASN A 49 9.72 -3.85 -7.92
N GLY A 50 8.99 -4.56 -7.06
CA GLY A 50 8.04 -5.61 -7.44
C GLY A 50 8.69 -6.91 -7.92
N LYS A 51 10.02 -7.05 -7.87
CA LYS A 51 10.72 -8.28 -8.23
C LYS A 51 10.92 -9.13 -6.99
N PHE A 52 10.66 -10.43 -7.10
CA PHE A 52 10.75 -11.40 -6.02
C PHE A 52 11.88 -12.37 -6.35
N GLU A 53 12.85 -12.49 -5.44
CA GLU A 53 14.03 -13.33 -5.62
C GLU A 53 14.25 -14.19 -4.38
N GLU A 54 14.71 -15.43 -4.58
CA GLU A 54 15.13 -16.28 -3.47
C GLU A 54 16.26 -15.61 -2.67
N PHE A 55 16.17 -15.67 -1.35
CA PHE A 55 17.15 -15.03 -0.48
C PHE A 55 17.46 -15.86 0.76
N GLY A 56 16.45 -16.22 1.53
CA GLY A 56 16.63 -16.87 2.82
C GLY A 56 15.56 -17.92 3.09
N GLU A 57 15.53 -18.42 4.31
CA GLU A 57 14.52 -19.39 4.72
C GLU A 57 13.16 -18.73 4.90
N SER A 58 12.09 -19.50 4.66
CA SER A 58 10.73 -19.07 5.01
C SER A 58 10.60 -18.88 6.52
N PHE A 59 9.67 -18.01 6.92
CA PHE A 59 9.38 -17.73 8.33
C PHE A 59 7.90 -17.53 8.57
N GLY A 60 7.47 -17.79 9.80
CA GLY A 60 6.07 -17.74 10.19
C GLY A 60 5.90 -17.62 11.68
N GLU A 61 4.81 -18.19 12.19
CA GLU A 61 4.44 -18.14 13.61
C GLU A 61 5.60 -18.54 14.53
N ASN A 62 5.81 -17.77 15.58
CA ASN A 62 6.89 -17.90 16.57
C ASN A 62 8.30 -17.48 16.09
N ASP A 63 8.52 -17.20 14.81
CA ASP A 63 9.82 -16.70 14.35
C ASP A 63 10.06 -15.24 14.77
N VAL A 64 11.33 -14.95 15.06
CA VAL A 64 11.86 -13.61 15.34
C VAL A 64 12.72 -13.18 14.16
N ILE A 65 12.30 -12.13 13.45
CA ILE A 65 13.06 -11.57 12.33
C ILE A 65 13.76 -10.29 12.77
N GLY A 66 15.08 -10.27 12.65
CA GLY A 66 15.89 -9.06 12.76
C GLY A 66 15.97 -8.37 11.39
N CYS A 67 15.81 -7.04 11.37
CA CYS A 67 15.95 -6.22 10.18
C CYS A 67 17.03 -5.18 10.45
N PHE A 68 18.10 -5.19 9.66
CA PHE A 68 19.27 -4.36 9.89
C PHE A 68 19.51 -3.43 8.71
N ALA A 69 20.05 -2.26 8.99
CA ALA A 69 20.48 -1.29 7.99
C ALA A 69 21.84 -0.75 8.41
N ASP A 70 22.87 -1.07 7.62
CA ASP A 70 24.24 -0.64 7.84
C ASP A 70 24.58 0.54 6.93
N PHE A 71 24.92 1.66 7.54
CA PHE A 71 25.32 2.90 6.85
C PHE A 71 26.83 3.17 6.95
N GLU A 72 27.64 2.28 7.53
CA GLU A 72 29.08 2.46 7.72
C GLU A 72 29.88 2.32 6.41
N GLY A 73 29.36 1.59 5.42
CA GLY A 73 29.99 1.43 4.11
C GLY A 73 30.17 2.77 3.39
N GLU A 74 31.31 3.00 2.73
CA GLU A 74 31.63 4.31 2.12
C GLU A 74 30.60 4.76 1.09
N GLU A 75 30.25 3.88 0.15
CA GLU A 75 29.34 4.19 -0.97
C GLU A 75 27.97 3.51 -0.87
N LEU A 76 27.86 2.44 -0.10
CA LEU A 76 26.69 1.55 -0.07
C LEU A 76 26.08 1.50 1.33
N VAL A 77 24.75 1.48 1.37
CA VAL A 77 23.96 1.02 2.52
C VAL A 77 23.62 -0.44 2.32
N GLU A 78 23.92 -1.29 3.30
CA GLU A 78 23.59 -2.71 3.25
C GLU A 78 22.36 -3.00 4.13
N LEU A 79 21.37 -3.69 3.57
CA LEU A 79 20.22 -4.18 4.32
C LEU A 79 20.32 -5.69 4.44
N SER A 80 20.30 -6.18 5.67
CA SER A 80 20.41 -7.60 6.00
C SER A 80 19.33 -8.04 6.99
N PHE A 81 19.15 -9.35 7.10
CA PHE A 81 18.13 -9.94 7.94
C PHE A 81 18.69 -11.10 8.76
N SER A 82 18.07 -11.36 9.91
CA SER A 82 18.31 -12.56 10.70
C SER A 82 16.99 -13.27 11.02
N LYS A 83 17.06 -14.59 11.21
CA LYS A 83 15.95 -15.41 11.69
C LYS A 83 16.38 -16.08 12.99
N ASN A 84 15.63 -15.84 14.06
CA ASN A 84 15.87 -16.39 15.40
C ASN A 84 17.31 -16.15 15.89
N GLY A 85 17.88 -14.99 15.56
CA GLY A 85 19.25 -14.61 15.89
C GLY A 85 20.34 -15.12 14.94
N GLN A 86 19.99 -15.96 13.96
CA GLN A 86 20.93 -16.43 12.93
C GLN A 86 20.88 -15.52 11.71
N GLU A 87 22.04 -15.01 11.28
CA GLU A 87 22.15 -14.15 10.10
C GLU A 87 21.82 -14.89 8.80
N LEU A 88 21.07 -14.22 7.91
CA LEU A 88 20.75 -14.70 6.56
C LEU A 88 21.64 -14.05 5.48
N GLY A 89 22.46 -13.08 5.86
CA GLY A 89 23.33 -12.31 4.96
C GLY A 89 22.69 -11.02 4.42
N THR A 90 23.43 -10.31 3.57
CA THR A 90 22.98 -9.05 2.95
C THR A 90 21.99 -9.32 1.82
N ALA A 91 20.77 -8.78 1.93
CA ALA A 91 19.72 -8.90 0.93
C ALA A 91 19.81 -7.81 -0.15
N PHE A 92 20.10 -6.58 0.27
CA PHE A 92 20.09 -5.40 -0.59
C PHE A 92 21.35 -4.56 -0.38
N ARG A 93 21.84 -3.97 -1.47
CA ARG A 93 22.94 -2.99 -1.47
C ARG A 93 22.47 -1.75 -2.21
N ILE A 94 22.43 -0.63 -1.53
CA ILE A 94 21.83 0.60 -2.04
C ILE A 94 22.91 1.67 -2.13
N PRO A 95 23.18 2.26 -3.31
CA PRO A 95 24.05 3.43 -3.41
C PRO A 95 23.56 4.57 -2.52
N LYS A 96 24.40 5.10 -1.63
CA LYS A 96 24.04 6.22 -0.76
C LYS A 96 23.57 7.44 -1.55
N GLU A 97 24.18 7.68 -2.72
CA GLU A 97 23.80 8.77 -3.63
C GLU A 97 22.34 8.66 -4.11
N SER A 98 21.80 7.44 -4.28
CA SER A 98 20.41 7.26 -4.75
C SER A 98 19.39 7.58 -3.67
N LEU A 99 19.73 7.31 -2.40
CA LEU A 99 18.88 7.62 -1.25
C LEU A 99 18.79 9.13 -1.01
N GLN A 100 19.83 9.90 -1.34
CA GLN A 100 19.91 11.33 -1.03
C GLN A 100 19.64 11.56 0.47
N ASP A 101 18.81 12.55 0.84
CA ASP A 101 18.42 12.83 2.23
C ASP A 101 17.23 11.98 2.72
N ARG A 102 16.85 10.91 2.00
CA ARG A 102 15.70 10.08 2.39
C ARG A 102 16.10 9.15 3.53
N ALA A 103 15.42 9.27 4.66
CA ALA A 103 15.53 8.29 5.73
C ALA A 103 14.87 6.95 5.34
N LEU A 104 15.49 5.86 5.77
CA LEU A 104 14.87 4.55 5.77
C LEU A 104 13.96 4.41 7.00
N LEU A 105 12.73 3.99 6.75
CA LEU A 105 11.69 3.78 7.75
C LEU A 105 11.40 2.28 7.86
N PRO A 106 11.29 1.73 9.08
CA PRO A 106 10.80 0.37 9.28
C PRO A 106 9.42 0.21 8.66
N HIS A 107 9.25 -0.82 7.84
CA HIS A 107 8.01 -1.12 7.16
C HIS A 107 7.61 -2.56 7.45
N VAL A 108 6.35 -2.74 7.85
CA VAL A 108 5.75 -4.05 8.04
C VAL A 108 4.43 -4.14 7.28
N LEU A 109 4.35 -5.09 6.36
CA LEU A 109 3.13 -5.48 5.68
C LEU A 109 2.65 -6.79 6.28
N CYS A 110 1.47 -6.80 6.90
CA CYS A 110 0.87 -8.01 7.48
C CYS A 110 -0.60 -8.13 7.06
N LYS A 111 -1.00 -9.33 6.63
CA LYS A 111 -2.37 -9.72 6.30
C LYS A 111 -2.64 -11.09 6.91
N GLY A 112 -3.75 -11.24 7.62
CA GLY A 112 -4.10 -12.51 8.27
C GLY A 112 -3.13 -12.96 9.37
N CYS A 113 -2.28 -12.06 9.88
CA CYS A 113 -1.33 -12.33 10.96
C CYS A 113 -1.42 -11.26 12.06
N ALA A 114 -0.89 -11.60 13.23
CA ALA A 114 -0.52 -10.66 14.28
C ALA A 114 1.00 -10.67 14.45
N VAL A 115 1.56 -9.47 14.65
CA VAL A 115 3.01 -9.29 14.83
C VAL A 115 3.28 -8.40 16.03
N GLU A 116 4.34 -8.74 16.76
CA GLU A 116 4.91 -7.90 17.79
C GLU A 116 6.20 -7.26 17.26
N LEU A 117 6.29 -5.93 17.39
CA LEU A 117 7.43 -5.15 16.93
C LEU A 117 8.25 -4.70 18.13
N ASN A 118 9.56 -4.97 18.11
CA ASN A 118 10.50 -4.45 19.10
C ASN A 118 11.49 -3.51 18.40
N PHE A 119 11.39 -2.23 18.71
CA PHE A 119 12.30 -1.17 18.27
C PHE A 119 13.30 -0.78 19.36
N GLY A 120 13.45 -1.58 20.41
CA GLY A 120 14.30 -1.33 21.58
C GLY A 120 13.54 -0.92 22.83
N GLN A 121 12.20 -1.05 22.85
CA GLN A 121 11.39 -0.72 24.02
C GLN A 121 11.30 -1.86 25.05
N ARG A 122 11.72 -3.09 24.70
CA ARG A 122 11.74 -4.24 25.62
C ARG A 122 13.06 -4.26 26.40
N PRO A 123 13.05 -4.56 27.72
CA PRO A 123 14.28 -4.68 28.50
C PRO A 123 15.22 -5.77 27.99
N GLU A 124 14.66 -6.89 27.54
CA GLU A 124 15.40 -8.01 26.94
C GLU A 124 14.95 -8.19 25.49
N PRO A 125 15.91 -8.18 24.53
CA PRO A 125 15.58 -8.40 23.12
C PRO A 125 15.22 -9.88 22.88
N PRO A 126 14.28 -10.16 21.96
CA PRO A 126 13.83 -11.53 21.69
C PRO A 126 14.87 -12.41 20.96
N ALA A 127 15.94 -11.79 20.45
CA ALA A 127 17.09 -12.46 19.85
C ALA A 127 18.34 -11.59 20.11
N PRO A 128 19.56 -12.17 20.06
CA PRO A 128 20.80 -11.40 20.19
C PRO A 128 20.88 -10.27 19.15
N VAL A 129 21.38 -9.11 19.58
CA VAL A 129 21.69 -7.99 18.69
C VAL A 129 23.13 -8.17 18.20
N PRO A 130 23.38 -8.19 16.87
CA PRO A 130 24.73 -8.29 16.33
C PRO A 130 25.62 -7.11 16.77
N GLU A 131 26.93 -7.35 16.85
CA GLU A 131 27.89 -6.31 17.20
C GLU A 131 27.85 -5.14 16.19
N GLY A 132 27.96 -3.91 16.67
CA GLY A 132 27.89 -2.70 15.85
C GLY A 132 26.48 -2.20 15.53
N PHE A 133 25.44 -2.99 15.81
CA PHE A 133 24.05 -2.58 15.61
C PHE A 133 23.40 -2.09 16.90
N VAL A 134 22.54 -1.08 16.77
CA VAL A 134 21.72 -0.54 17.85
C VAL A 134 20.24 -0.52 17.44
N PHE A 135 19.35 -0.51 18.43
CA PHE A 135 17.93 -0.36 18.18
C PHE A 135 17.57 1.06 17.74
N ILE A 136 16.49 1.21 16.96
CA ILE A 136 16.03 2.52 16.47
C ILE A 136 15.66 3.47 17.62
N HIS A 137 15.17 2.96 18.76
CA HIS A 137 14.92 3.78 19.94
C HIS A 137 16.19 4.33 20.60
N GLU A 138 17.37 3.81 20.29
CA GLU A 138 18.65 4.28 20.84
C GLU A 138 19.29 5.37 19.96
N ILE A 139 18.92 5.46 18.68
CA ILE A 139 19.38 6.52 17.76
C ILE A 139 19.05 7.90 18.36
N PRO A 140 19.98 8.87 18.47
CA PRO A 140 19.68 10.18 19.04
C PRO A 140 18.53 10.91 18.32
N ALA A 141 17.69 11.64 19.05
CA ALA A 141 16.54 12.36 18.46
C ALA A 141 16.89 13.31 17.29
N PRO A 142 18.04 14.03 17.28
CA PRO A 142 18.45 14.86 16.15
C PRO A 142 18.74 14.08 14.85
N GLU A 143 19.06 12.79 14.95
CA GLU A 143 19.35 11.91 13.81
C GLU A 143 18.10 11.16 13.32
N ARG A 144 16.98 11.30 14.02
CA ARG A 144 15.71 10.71 13.61
C ARG A 144 14.96 11.66 12.70
N VAL A 145 14.54 11.16 11.55
CA VAL A 145 13.65 11.89 10.65
C VAL A 145 12.19 11.61 11.01
N ARG A 146 11.43 12.66 11.28
CA ARG A 146 9.98 12.57 11.47
C ARG A 146 9.29 12.68 10.12
N THR A 147 8.47 11.70 9.78
CA THR A 147 7.62 11.79 8.59
C THR A 147 6.64 12.96 8.71
N PRO A 148 6.35 13.68 7.61
CA PRO A 148 5.41 14.79 7.60
C PRO A 148 4.06 14.39 8.20
N THR A 149 3.62 15.18 9.17
CA THR A 149 2.32 14.99 9.79
C THR A 149 1.21 15.41 8.83
N GLY A 150 0.11 14.65 8.81
CA GLY A 150 -1.09 15.06 8.09
C GLY A 150 -1.71 16.37 8.64
N PRO A 151 -2.83 16.82 8.03
CA PRO A 151 -3.57 18.00 8.49
C PRO A 151 -3.83 18.00 10.00
N LYS A 152 -3.70 19.17 10.65
CA LYS A 152 -3.87 19.29 12.11
C LYS A 152 -5.34 19.33 12.50
N THR A 153 -6.16 19.96 11.67
CA THR A 153 -7.59 20.16 11.85
C THR A 153 -8.37 19.49 10.73
N THR A 154 -9.68 19.33 10.92
CA THR A 154 -10.56 18.75 9.90
C THR A 154 -10.79 19.72 8.74
N GLU A 155 -10.76 21.02 9.02
CA GLU A 155 -10.92 22.12 8.07
C GLU A 155 -9.75 22.23 7.09
N GLU A 156 -8.56 21.78 7.50
CA GLU A 156 -7.38 21.63 6.63
C GLU A 156 -7.43 20.38 5.74
N CYS A 157 -8.34 19.44 6.03
CA CYS A 157 -8.48 18.21 5.24
C CYS A 157 -9.30 18.47 3.97
N GLU A 158 -8.96 17.76 2.91
CA GLU A 158 -9.64 17.82 1.63
C GLU A 158 -10.11 16.45 1.16
N VAL A 159 -11.29 16.42 0.56
CA VAL A 159 -11.80 15.27 -0.18
C VAL A 159 -12.11 15.67 -1.62
N LEU A 160 -11.54 14.94 -2.58
CA LEU A 160 -11.83 15.05 -4.00
C LEU A 160 -12.73 13.89 -4.42
N LEU A 161 -13.91 14.20 -4.95
CA LEU A 161 -14.82 13.20 -5.52
C LEU A 161 -14.64 13.15 -7.03
N MET A 162 -14.17 12.01 -7.55
CA MET A 162 -14.02 11.80 -8.99
C MET A 162 -15.36 11.47 -9.62
N VAL A 163 -15.75 12.17 -10.69
CA VAL A 163 -17.00 11.94 -11.43
C VAL A 163 -16.67 11.78 -12.91
N GLY A 164 -17.24 10.77 -13.54
CA GLY A 164 -17.03 10.47 -14.95
C GLY A 164 -17.28 9.00 -15.26
N LEU A 165 -17.59 8.71 -16.52
CA LEU A 165 -17.89 7.36 -16.99
C LEU A 165 -16.69 6.41 -16.84
N PRO A 166 -16.91 5.08 -16.80
CA PRO A 166 -15.82 4.11 -16.92
C PRO A 166 -14.93 4.44 -18.13
N GLY A 167 -13.62 4.25 -18.02
CA GLY A 167 -12.67 4.60 -19.11
C GLY A 167 -12.41 6.10 -19.31
N SER A 168 -13.05 7.01 -18.56
CA SER A 168 -12.87 8.45 -18.77
C SER A 168 -11.50 9.00 -18.34
N GLY A 169 -10.69 8.23 -17.60
CA GLY A 169 -9.37 8.65 -17.11
C GLY A 169 -9.32 9.11 -15.65
N LYS A 170 -10.35 8.80 -14.84
CA LYS A 170 -10.42 9.17 -13.41
C LYS A 170 -9.21 8.73 -12.59
N THR A 171 -8.86 7.45 -12.66
CA THR A 171 -7.75 6.88 -11.89
C THR A 171 -6.42 7.50 -12.29
N GLN A 172 -6.17 7.69 -13.59
CA GLN A 172 -4.96 8.36 -14.08
C GLN A 172 -4.89 9.80 -13.58
N TRP A 173 -5.99 10.55 -13.63
CA TRP A 173 -6.03 11.91 -13.09
C TRP A 173 -5.77 11.92 -11.58
N ALA A 174 -6.38 11.02 -10.81
CA ALA A 174 -6.21 10.92 -9.37
C ALA A 174 -4.76 10.63 -8.98
N GLN A 175 -4.11 9.69 -9.68
CA GLN A 175 -2.70 9.36 -9.50
C GLN A 175 -1.80 10.55 -9.83
N LYS A 176 -1.99 11.17 -11.00
CA LYS A 176 -1.23 12.35 -11.43
C LYS A 176 -1.38 13.51 -10.44
N HIS A 177 -2.62 13.81 -10.03
CA HIS A 177 -2.88 14.87 -9.08
C HIS A 177 -2.20 14.60 -7.72
N SER A 178 -2.20 13.35 -7.25
CA SER A 178 -1.48 12.98 -6.03
C SER A 178 0.04 13.10 -6.17
N GLN A 179 0.61 12.85 -7.35
CA GLN A 179 2.04 13.00 -7.63
C GLN A 179 2.45 14.47 -7.77
N GLU A 180 1.59 15.31 -8.33
CA GLU A 180 1.84 16.77 -8.43
C GLU A 180 1.66 17.48 -7.08
N ASN A 181 0.95 16.86 -6.13
CA ASN A 181 0.64 17.42 -4.81
C ASN A 181 1.07 16.46 -3.69
N ARG A 182 2.33 16.00 -3.71
CA ARG A 182 2.85 15.01 -2.75
C ARG A 182 2.76 15.45 -1.29
N ASP A 183 2.86 16.75 -1.03
CA ASP A 183 2.70 17.35 0.29
C ASP A 183 1.30 17.07 0.89
N LYS A 184 0.28 16.98 0.03
CA LYS A 184 -1.10 16.69 0.46
C LYS A 184 -1.31 15.26 0.89
N ARG A 185 -0.48 14.31 0.48
CA ARG A 185 -0.60 12.87 0.85
C ARG A 185 -2.01 12.32 0.67
N TYR A 186 -2.54 12.43 -0.54
CA TYR A 186 -3.87 11.93 -0.83
C TYR A 186 -3.96 10.42 -0.66
N ASN A 187 -4.98 10.00 0.10
CA ASN A 187 -5.39 8.61 0.21
C ASN A 187 -6.43 8.36 -0.89
N ILE A 188 -5.96 7.86 -2.04
CA ILE A 188 -6.83 7.44 -3.15
C ILE A 188 -7.57 6.16 -2.73
N LEU A 189 -8.90 6.24 -2.68
CA LEU A 189 -9.82 5.17 -2.36
C LEU A 189 -10.56 4.74 -3.64
N GLY A 190 -10.16 3.61 -4.20
CA GLY A 190 -10.74 3.03 -5.42
C GLY A 190 -10.69 1.51 -5.40
N THR A 191 -11.58 0.85 -6.15
CA THR A 191 -11.76 -0.61 -6.08
C THR A 191 -10.49 -1.35 -6.51
N GLU A 192 -9.87 -0.90 -7.61
CA GLU A 192 -8.59 -1.44 -8.10
C GLU A 192 -7.48 -1.38 -7.07
N ARG A 193 -7.42 -0.29 -6.30
CA ARG A 193 -6.39 -0.12 -5.27
C ARG A 193 -6.58 -1.09 -4.11
N VAL A 194 -7.84 -1.33 -3.72
CA VAL A 194 -8.19 -2.33 -2.71
C VAL A 194 -7.89 -3.74 -3.24
N LEU A 195 -8.26 -4.05 -4.48
CA LEU A 195 -7.93 -5.33 -5.12
C LEU A 195 -6.42 -5.60 -5.13
N HIS A 196 -5.62 -4.61 -5.52
CA HIS A 196 -4.17 -4.69 -5.46
C HIS A 196 -3.65 -4.98 -4.05
N GLN A 197 -4.21 -4.30 -3.04
CA GLN A 197 -3.89 -4.52 -1.63
C GLN A 197 -4.43 -5.84 -1.06
N LEU A 198 -5.32 -6.57 -1.73
CA LEU A 198 -5.78 -7.89 -1.29
C LEU A 198 -4.83 -9.01 -1.76
N ARG A 199 -3.97 -8.76 -2.74
CA ARG A 199 -3.00 -9.75 -3.25
C ARG A 199 -2.05 -10.22 -2.16
N THR A 200 -1.84 -11.54 -2.06
CA THR A 200 -0.93 -12.14 -1.07
C THR A 200 0.37 -12.63 -1.68
N ARG A 201 0.40 -12.96 -2.98
CA ARG A 201 1.56 -13.60 -3.63
C ARG A 201 2.50 -12.67 -4.40
N GLY A 202 2.29 -11.35 -4.35
CA GLY A 202 3.07 -10.37 -5.12
C GLY A 202 2.33 -9.91 -6.38
N PRO A 203 3.04 -9.34 -7.38
CA PRO A 203 2.44 -8.82 -8.61
C PRO A 203 2.16 -9.89 -9.67
N GLU A 204 2.67 -11.11 -9.50
CA GLU A 204 2.36 -12.20 -10.43
C GLU A 204 0.84 -12.47 -10.44
N PRO A 205 0.22 -12.57 -11.63
CA PRO A 205 -1.21 -12.83 -11.73
C PRO A 205 -1.54 -14.16 -11.06
N GLU A 206 -2.40 -14.13 -10.04
CA GLU A 206 -3.05 -15.36 -9.59
C GLU A 206 -3.98 -15.83 -10.71
N GLU A 207 -3.76 -17.06 -11.21
CA GLU A 207 -4.66 -17.71 -12.16
C GLU A 207 -6.00 -17.99 -11.48
N LEU A 208 -6.89 -17.02 -11.54
CA LEU A 208 -8.23 -17.09 -10.98
C LEU A 208 -9.25 -17.24 -12.10
N ASP A 209 -10.18 -18.18 -11.94
CA ASP A 209 -11.32 -18.30 -12.83
C ASP A 209 -12.21 -17.03 -12.75
N ALA A 210 -13.05 -16.84 -13.76
CA ALA A 210 -13.90 -15.64 -13.88
C ALA A 210 -14.79 -15.41 -12.64
N LYS A 211 -15.32 -16.48 -12.03
CA LYS A 211 -16.21 -16.39 -10.87
C LYS A 211 -15.43 -15.97 -9.61
N SER A 212 -14.23 -16.51 -9.43
CA SER A 212 -13.34 -16.12 -8.33
C SER A 212 -12.90 -14.66 -8.45
N ARG A 213 -12.58 -14.20 -9.67
CA ARG A 213 -12.27 -12.78 -9.96
C ARG A 213 -13.44 -11.86 -9.62
N GLU A 214 -14.65 -12.22 -10.05
CA GLU A 214 -15.87 -11.45 -9.76
C GLU A 214 -16.13 -11.35 -8.24
N LEU A 215 -15.97 -12.46 -7.52
CA LEU A 215 -16.13 -12.49 -6.06
C LEU A 215 -15.13 -11.56 -5.35
N LEU A 216 -13.85 -11.58 -5.76
CA LEU A 216 -12.82 -10.67 -5.22
C LEU A 216 -13.16 -9.21 -5.52
N THR A 217 -13.61 -8.89 -6.73
CA THR A 217 -14.06 -7.53 -7.09
C THR A 217 -15.23 -7.08 -6.22
N GLN A 218 -16.20 -7.97 -5.96
CA GLN A 218 -17.31 -7.68 -5.05
C GLN A 218 -16.84 -7.43 -3.62
N GLN A 219 -15.93 -8.26 -3.10
CA GLN A 219 -15.34 -8.09 -1.78
C GLN A 219 -14.57 -6.78 -1.67
N ALA A 220 -13.75 -6.44 -2.68
CA ALA A 220 -13.02 -5.18 -2.73
C ALA A 220 -13.96 -3.97 -2.74
N ALA A 221 -15.06 -4.02 -3.50
CA ALA A 221 -16.07 -2.96 -3.52
C ALA A 221 -16.78 -2.79 -2.15
N GLN A 222 -17.04 -3.89 -1.44
CA GLN A 222 -17.58 -3.87 -0.08
C GLN A 222 -16.58 -3.29 0.93
N CYS A 223 -15.31 -3.71 0.85
CA CYS A 223 -14.22 -3.16 1.65
C CYS A 223 -14.07 -1.66 1.43
N LEU A 224 -14.03 -1.22 0.16
CA LEU A 224 -13.97 0.18 -0.21
C LEU A 224 -15.14 0.98 0.36
N SER A 225 -16.36 0.43 0.31
CA SER A 225 -17.54 1.09 0.89
C SER A 225 -17.37 1.36 2.39
N LYS A 226 -16.79 0.40 3.13
CA LYS A 226 -16.45 0.58 4.55
C LYS A 226 -15.32 1.58 4.75
N LEU A 227 -14.26 1.54 3.92
CA LEU A 227 -13.15 2.49 3.97
C LEU A 227 -13.65 3.93 3.78
N VAL A 228 -14.53 4.17 2.81
CA VAL A 228 -15.12 5.49 2.57
C VAL A 228 -15.97 5.96 3.77
N GLN A 229 -16.65 5.06 4.48
CA GLN A 229 -17.43 5.41 5.67
C GLN A 229 -16.57 5.83 6.86
N ILE A 230 -15.38 5.24 7.02
CA ILE A 230 -14.49 5.54 8.15
C ILE A 230 -13.45 6.63 7.82
N ALA A 231 -13.17 6.87 6.54
CA ALA A 231 -12.20 7.87 6.07
C ALA A 231 -12.39 9.27 6.70
N PRO A 232 -13.61 9.82 6.85
CA PRO A 232 -13.82 11.13 7.47
C PRO A 232 -13.36 11.23 8.94
N ARG A 233 -13.18 10.09 9.63
CA ARG A 233 -12.72 10.05 11.02
C ARG A 233 -11.21 10.28 11.14
N ALA A 234 -10.47 10.14 10.02
CA ALA A 234 -9.05 10.38 9.98
C ALA A 234 -8.75 11.79 9.45
N ARG A 235 -7.78 12.47 10.07
CA ARG A 235 -7.28 13.78 9.60
C ARG A 235 -6.29 13.59 8.46
N ARG A 236 -6.82 13.33 7.26
CA ARG A 236 -6.07 13.04 6.02
C ARG A 236 -6.80 13.58 4.81
N ASN A 237 -6.08 13.77 3.72
CA ASN A 237 -6.67 14.10 2.42
C ASN A 237 -7.05 12.83 1.67
N PHE A 238 -8.16 12.86 0.94
CA PHE A 238 -8.72 11.69 0.25
C PHE A 238 -9.10 12.01 -1.20
N ILE A 239 -8.93 11.02 -2.07
CA ILE A 239 -9.52 11.04 -3.42
C ILE A 239 -10.43 9.83 -3.53
N LEU A 240 -11.71 10.05 -3.80
CA LEU A 240 -12.70 8.99 -3.98
C LEU A 240 -12.76 8.63 -5.46
N ASP A 241 -11.91 7.69 -5.87
CA ASP A 241 -11.75 7.20 -7.24
C ASP A 241 -12.77 6.10 -7.54
N GLN A 242 -14.02 6.51 -7.75
CA GLN A 242 -15.14 5.64 -8.10
C GLN A 242 -15.95 6.23 -9.25
N CYS A 243 -16.78 5.41 -9.90
CA CYS A 243 -17.76 5.89 -10.87
C CYS A 243 -18.93 6.57 -10.14
N ASN A 244 -18.81 7.88 -9.88
CA ASN A 244 -19.77 8.66 -9.09
C ASN A 244 -20.75 9.47 -9.95
N VAL A 245 -21.34 8.86 -10.99
CA VAL A 245 -22.17 9.58 -11.97
C VAL A 245 -23.52 10.06 -11.42
N TYR A 246 -24.11 9.34 -10.45
CA TYR A 246 -25.41 9.72 -9.88
C TYR A 246 -25.31 10.79 -8.78
N ASN A 247 -26.02 11.90 -8.97
CA ASN A 247 -26.07 13.04 -8.03
C ASN A 247 -26.41 12.64 -6.58
N SER A 248 -27.36 11.72 -6.39
CA SER A 248 -27.77 11.22 -5.07
C SER A 248 -26.60 10.53 -4.35
N GLY A 249 -25.84 9.71 -5.07
CA GLY A 249 -24.65 9.02 -4.58
C GLY A 249 -23.53 9.98 -4.21
N GLN A 250 -23.29 11.01 -5.05
CA GLN A 250 -22.29 12.04 -4.80
C GLN A 250 -22.58 12.80 -3.50
N ARG A 251 -23.81 13.29 -3.33
CA ARG A 251 -24.25 14.03 -2.13
C ARG A 251 -24.10 13.20 -0.86
N ARG A 252 -24.50 11.92 -0.91
CA ARG A 252 -24.38 11.00 0.23
C ARG A 252 -22.93 10.74 0.64
N LYS A 253 -22.00 10.63 -0.32
CA LYS A 253 -20.57 10.43 -0.02
C LYS A 253 -19.96 11.68 0.59
N LEU A 254 -20.18 12.84 -0.03
CA LEU A 254 -19.60 14.10 0.45
C LEU A 254 -20.21 14.57 1.78
N SER A 255 -21.47 14.25 2.08
CA SER A 255 -22.09 14.63 3.35
C SER A 255 -21.36 14.02 4.56
N ALA A 256 -20.77 12.83 4.41
CA ALA A 256 -19.99 12.15 5.44
C ALA A 256 -18.69 12.91 5.80
N PHE A 257 -18.12 13.67 4.87
CA PHE A 257 -16.89 14.45 5.07
C PHE A 257 -17.18 15.85 5.63
N LYS A 258 -17.95 15.96 6.72
CA LYS A 258 -18.27 17.25 7.36
C LYS A 258 -17.01 17.93 7.89
N GLY A 259 -16.87 19.22 7.60
CA GLY A 259 -15.71 20.04 7.97
C GLY A 259 -14.59 20.05 6.93
N PHE A 260 -14.50 19.04 6.06
CA PHE A 260 -13.49 19.00 5.01
C PHE A 260 -13.76 20.06 3.92
N SER A 261 -12.70 20.51 3.25
CA SER A 261 -12.78 21.07 1.90
C SER A 261 -13.27 19.97 0.94
N ARG A 262 -14.45 20.14 0.35
CA ARG A 262 -15.08 19.15 -0.54
C ARG A 262 -15.04 19.68 -1.96
N LYS A 263 -14.37 18.95 -2.85
CA LYS A 263 -14.31 19.31 -4.28
C LYS A 263 -14.78 18.13 -5.13
N VAL A 264 -15.39 18.46 -6.26
CA VAL A 264 -15.82 17.48 -7.26
C VAL A 264 -14.99 17.71 -8.51
N VAL A 265 -14.39 16.64 -9.02
CA VAL A 265 -13.58 16.66 -10.24
C VAL A 265 -14.33 15.85 -11.29
N VAL A 266 -14.82 16.55 -12.31
CA VAL A 266 -15.60 15.93 -13.39
C VAL A 266 -14.70 15.74 -14.60
N ILE A 267 -14.61 14.51 -15.10
CA ILE A 267 -13.77 14.14 -16.25
C ILE A 267 -14.65 13.66 -17.39
N VAL A 268 -14.68 14.44 -18.46
CA VAL A 268 -15.44 14.20 -19.69
C VAL A 268 -14.48 14.33 -20.88
N PRO A 269 -13.83 13.23 -21.31
CA PRO A 269 -13.05 13.24 -22.54
C PRO A 269 -13.97 13.40 -23.78
N PRO A 270 -13.42 13.82 -24.93
CA PRO A 270 -14.12 13.74 -26.22
C PRO A 270 -14.58 12.30 -26.51
N GLU A 271 -15.77 12.15 -27.12
CA GLU A 271 -16.38 10.83 -27.36
C GLU A 271 -15.48 9.88 -28.18
N PRO A 272 -14.83 10.30 -29.28
CA PRO A 272 -13.94 9.39 -30.03
C PRO A 272 -12.76 8.86 -29.20
N GLU A 273 -12.19 9.70 -28.33
CA GLU A 273 -11.09 9.32 -27.45
C GLU A 273 -11.58 8.39 -26.33
N TRP A 274 -12.77 8.65 -25.81
CA TRP A 274 -13.40 7.79 -24.80
C TRP A 274 -13.69 6.39 -25.33
N GLU A 275 -14.27 6.29 -26.53
CA GLU A 275 -14.54 5.01 -27.21
C GLU A 275 -13.26 4.22 -27.46
N GLN A 276 -12.21 4.90 -27.95
CA GLN A 276 -10.89 4.28 -28.14
C GLN A 276 -10.33 3.71 -26.82
N ARG A 277 -10.44 4.46 -25.71
CA ARG A 277 -9.98 4.03 -24.40
C ARG A 277 -10.80 2.86 -23.85
N LEU A 278 -12.11 2.85 -24.07
CA LEU A 278 -12.97 1.73 -23.69
C LEU A 278 -12.60 0.46 -24.44
N GLU A 279 -12.33 0.57 -25.73
CA GLU A 279 -11.94 -0.58 -26.56
C GLU A 279 -10.56 -1.13 -26.13
N GLN A 280 -9.59 -0.27 -25.86
CA GLN A 280 -8.30 -0.69 -25.29
C GLN A 280 -8.47 -1.40 -23.94
N ARG A 281 -9.35 -0.87 -23.08
CA ARG A 281 -9.64 -1.48 -21.78
C ARG A 281 -10.32 -2.84 -21.94
N ARG A 282 -11.28 -2.96 -22.86
CA ARG A 282 -11.94 -4.23 -23.18
C ARG A 282 -10.94 -5.29 -23.65
N GLN A 283 -9.98 -4.91 -24.48
CA GLN A 283 -8.93 -5.82 -24.96
C GLN A 283 -7.97 -6.26 -23.85
N ALA A 284 -7.65 -5.38 -22.89
CA ALA A 284 -6.70 -5.65 -21.82
C ALA A 284 -7.32 -6.39 -20.61
N GLU A 285 -8.54 -6.00 -20.22
CA GLU A 285 -9.18 -6.40 -18.96
C GLU A 285 -10.45 -7.26 -19.16
N GLY A 286 -11.03 -7.25 -20.36
CA GLY A 286 -12.33 -7.86 -20.68
C GLY A 286 -13.50 -6.87 -20.65
N ASP A 287 -14.70 -7.34 -20.97
CA ASP A 287 -15.93 -6.54 -20.87
C ASP A 287 -16.35 -6.40 -19.40
N ASP A 288 -16.35 -5.17 -18.91
CA ASP A 288 -16.51 -4.88 -17.47
C ASP A 288 -17.83 -4.15 -17.15
N VAL A 289 -18.47 -3.50 -18.14
CA VAL A 289 -19.72 -2.76 -17.96
C VAL A 289 -20.63 -2.92 -19.18
N PRO A 290 -21.86 -3.46 -19.03
CA PRO A 290 -22.82 -3.56 -20.13
C PRO A 290 -23.18 -2.20 -20.73
N GLU A 291 -23.40 -2.15 -22.04
CA GLU A 291 -23.74 -0.93 -22.78
C GLU A 291 -25.04 -0.27 -22.27
N SER A 292 -26.02 -1.08 -21.86
CA SER A 292 -27.25 -0.62 -21.23
C SER A 292 -27.00 0.18 -19.94
N VAL A 293 -26.06 -0.28 -19.12
CA VAL A 293 -25.64 0.40 -17.88
C VAL A 293 -24.87 1.68 -18.21
N MET A 294 -24.06 1.69 -19.26
CA MET A 294 -23.37 2.92 -19.71
C MET A 294 -24.35 3.99 -20.21
N LEU A 295 -25.40 3.58 -20.92
CA LEU A 295 -26.46 4.49 -21.39
C LEU A 295 -27.25 5.12 -20.24
N GLU A 296 -27.51 4.39 -19.15
CA GLU A 296 -28.14 4.95 -17.94
C GLU A 296 -27.25 5.96 -17.20
N MET A 297 -25.92 5.87 -17.40
CA MET A 297 -24.93 6.72 -16.75
C MET A 297 -24.55 7.97 -17.56
N LYS A 298 -24.78 7.98 -18.88
CA LYS A 298 -24.59 9.14 -19.78
C LYS A 298 -25.65 10.21 -19.47
#